data_AF-A0A060CI37-F1
#
_entry.id   AF-A0A060CI37-F1
#
_cell.length_a   1.000
_cell.length_b   1.000
_cell.length_c   1.000
_cell.angle_alpha   90.00
_cell.angle_beta   90.00
_cell.angle_gamma   90.00
#
_symmetry.space_group_name_H-M   'P 1'
#
loop_
_entity.id
_entity.type
_entity.pdbx_description
1 polymer ?
#
loop_
_entity_poly.entity_id
_entity_poly.type
_entity_poly.pdbx_seq_one_letter_code
_entity_poly.pdbx_strand_id
1 'polypeptide(L)'
;LNSAELVLPDGAGTVWAGRYLGNKIPERVAGCDLFYNLMKEASENGIKVFFFGAAPGVAAEAQKKCEELYPGVQIVGVRNGYFSEAEEKDIVTEINQSGAEMLL
;
A
#
# COMPACT_ATOMS: atom_id res chain seq x y z
N LEU A 1 -12.66 -5.09 8.31
CA LEU A 1 -11.74 -6.08 8.93
C LEU A 1 -12.21 -7.52 8.71
N ASN A 2 -13.38 -7.93 9.19
CA ASN A 2 -13.83 -9.34 9.09
C ASN A 2 -14.09 -9.88 7.67
N SER A 3 -14.09 -9.00 6.66
CA SER A 3 -14.27 -9.36 5.25
C SER A 3 -12.99 -9.19 4.42
N ALA A 4 -11.85 -8.87 5.04
CA ALA A 4 -10.58 -8.79 4.34
C ALA A 4 -10.03 -10.19 4.09
N GLU A 5 -9.41 -10.42 2.93
CA GLU A 5 -8.77 -11.69 2.59
C GLU A 5 -7.56 -11.97 3.49
N LEU A 6 -6.88 -10.92 3.98
CA LEU A 6 -5.71 -11.04 4.83
C LEU A 6 -5.71 -9.93 5.91
N VAL A 7 -5.45 -10.34 7.15
CA VAL A 7 -5.26 -9.42 8.29
C VAL A 7 -3.93 -9.76 8.96
N LEU A 8 -2.99 -8.82 8.91
CA LEU A 8 -1.62 -9.01 9.42
C LEU A 8 -1.45 -8.38 10.80
N PRO A 9 -0.71 -9.02 11.72
CA PRO A 9 -0.45 -8.49 13.06
C PRO A 9 0.62 -7.40 13.00
N ASP A 10 0.19 -6.15 12.87
CA ASP A 10 1.06 -4.98 12.95
C ASP A 10 1.27 -4.54 14.42
N GLY A 11 2.53 -4.38 14.81
CA GLY A 11 2.92 -3.98 16.15
C GLY A 11 3.02 -5.10 17.19
N ALA A 12 3.74 -4.83 18.29
CA ALA A 12 3.95 -5.81 19.35
C ALA A 12 2.66 -6.12 20.15
N GLY A 13 1.75 -5.15 20.26
CA GLY A 13 0.50 -5.32 21.01
C GLY A 13 -0.45 -6.35 20.39
N THR A 14 -0.59 -6.34 19.06
CA THR A 14 -1.44 -7.31 18.34
C THR A 14 -0.87 -8.72 18.43
N VAL A 15 0.45 -8.87 18.28
CA VAL A 15 1.17 -10.14 18.49
C VAL A 15 0.98 -10.65 19.93
N TRP A 16 1.16 -9.77 20.92
CA TRP A 16 0.99 -10.12 22.33
C TRP A 16 -0.44 -10.58 22.63
N ALA A 17 -1.45 -9.82 22.21
CA ALA A 17 -2.84 -10.14 22.45
C ALA A 17 -3.24 -11.47 21.80
N GLY A 18 -2.82 -11.71 20.56
CA GLY A 18 -3.12 -12.98 19.90
C GLY A 18 -2.46 -14.18 20.57
N ARG A 19 -1.20 -14.05 21.02
CA ARG A 19 -0.52 -15.08 21.82
C ARG A 19 -1.20 -15.32 23.17
N TYR A 20 -1.61 -14.25 23.86
CA TYR A 20 -2.34 -14.33 25.12
C TYR A 20 -3.67 -15.10 24.97
N LEU A 21 -4.36 -14.90 23.85
CA LEU A 21 -5.58 -15.62 23.49
C LEU A 21 -5.33 -17.06 22.99
N GLY A 22 -4.09 -17.55 23.05
CA GLY A 22 -3.72 -18.91 22.67
C GLY A 22 -3.45 -19.14 21.18
N ASN A 23 -3.42 -18.09 20.36
CA ASN A 23 -3.12 -18.21 18.94
C ASN A 23 -1.61 -18.31 18.69
N LYS A 24 -1.23 -19.10 17.68
CA LYS A 24 0.15 -19.16 17.19
C LYS A 24 0.41 -18.00 16.24
N ILE A 25 0.91 -16.89 16.78
CA ILE A 25 1.40 -15.77 15.98
C ILE A 25 2.91 -15.87 15.85
N PRO A 26 3.44 -16.21 14.65
CA PRO A 26 4.87 -16.46 14.47
C PRO A 26 5.68 -15.18 14.67
N GLU A 27 5.26 -14.08 14.04
CA GLU A 27 6.01 -12.84 14.02
C GLU A 27 5.13 -11.59 13.96
N ARG A 28 5.77 -10.44 14.16
CA ARG A 28 5.20 -9.12 13.92
C ARG A 28 5.43 -8.76 12.46
N VAL A 29 4.40 -8.29 11.78
CA VAL A 29 4.52 -7.81 10.39
C VAL A 29 4.24 -6.32 10.37
N ALA A 30 5.30 -5.51 10.35
CA ALA A 30 5.14 -4.06 10.31
C ALA A 30 4.65 -3.62 8.92
N GLY A 31 3.68 -2.70 8.87
CA GLY A 31 3.14 -2.21 7.60
C GLY A 31 4.21 -1.64 6.66
N CYS A 32 5.22 -0.95 7.20
CA CYS A 32 6.33 -0.41 6.41
C CYS A 32 7.21 -1.51 5.80
N ASP A 33 7.50 -2.58 6.56
CA ASP A 33 8.31 -3.69 6.06
C ASP A 33 7.58 -4.41 4.92
N LEU A 34 6.25 -4.58 5.07
CA LEU A 34 5.40 -5.11 4.02
C LEU A 34 5.44 -4.23 2.76
N PHE A 35 5.31 -2.91 2.91
CA PHE A 35 5.41 -1.97 1.78
C PHE A 35 6.72 -2.15 1.01
N TYR A 36 7.86 -2.19 1.69
CA TYR A 36 9.16 -2.38 1.03
C TYR A 36 9.27 -3.71 0.29
N ASN A 37 8.71 -4.78 0.85
CA ASN A 37 8.67 -6.09 0.19
C ASN A 37 7.76 -6.07 -1.05
N LEU A 38 6.59 -5.43 -0.96
CA LEU A 38 5.66 -5.29 -2.09
C LEU A 38 6.26 -4.45 -3.22
N MET A 39 6.96 -3.35 -2.90
CA MET A 39 7.61 -2.52 -3.91
C MET A 39 8.76 -3.25 -4.61
N LYS A 40 9.51 -4.06 -3.87
CA LYS A 40 10.52 -4.95 -4.45
C LYS A 40 9.88 -5.96 -5.40
N GLU A 41 8.84 -6.66 -4.97
CA GLU A 41 8.10 -7.63 -5.81
C GLU A 41 7.53 -6.97 -7.07
N ALA A 42 6.98 -5.75 -6.94
CA ALA A 42 6.44 -4.99 -8.05
C ALA A 42 7.51 -4.60 -9.07
N SER A 43 8.70 -4.22 -8.61
CA SER A 43 9.85 -3.94 -9.46
C SER A 43 10.35 -5.20 -10.19
N GLU A 44 10.43 -6.34 -9.51
CA GLU A 44 10.94 -7.58 -10.07
C GLU A 44 9.98 -8.23 -11.08
N ASN A 45 8.67 -8.07 -10.87
CA ASN A 45 7.63 -8.70 -11.72
C ASN A 45 6.88 -7.73 -12.63
N GLY A 46 7.22 -6.43 -12.60
CA GLY A 46 6.57 -5.41 -13.41
C GLY A 46 5.10 -5.15 -13.03
N ILE A 47 4.75 -5.31 -11.76
CA ILE A 47 3.40 -5.03 -11.25
C ILE A 47 3.18 -3.51 -11.28
N LYS A 48 2.05 -3.09 -11.85
CA LYS A 48 1.70 -1.66 -11.94
C LYS A 48 1.11 -1.16 -10.64
N VAL A 49 1.72 -0.13 -10.07
CA VAL A 49 1.39 0.43 -8.76
C VAL A 49 0.77 1.81 -8.90
N PHE A 50 -0.29 2.09 -8.13
CA PHE A 50 -0.85 3.43 -7.97
C PHE A 50 -0.73 3.86 -6.52
N PHE A 51 -0.28 5.10 -6.27
CA PHE A 51 -0.24 5.66 -4.92
C PHE A 51 -1.39 6.62 -4.67
N PHE A 52 -2.18 6.37 -3.63
CA PHE A 52 -3.34 7.17 -3.27
C PHE A 52 -3.34 7.53 -1.78
N GLY A 53 -3.18 8.82 -1.47
CA GLY A 53 -3.29 9.31 -0.10
C GLY A 53 -2.33 10.44 0.24
N ALA A 54 -2.22 10.71 1.54
CA ALA A 54 -1.37 11.76 2.11
C ALA A 54 -1.69 13.19 1.60
N ALA A 55 -0.88 14.16 2.05
CA ALA A 55 -1.02 15.55 1.63
C ALA A 55 -0.56 15.77 0.18
N PRO A 56 -1.02 16.85 -0.48
CA PRO A 56 -0.54 17.22 -1.81
C PRO A 56 0.99 17.23 -1.89
N GLY A 57 1.54 16.54 -2.89
CA GLY A 57 2.98 16.41 -3.10
C GLY A 57 3.66 15.22 -2.41
N VAL A 58 3.07 14.66 -1.33
CA VAL A 58 3.70 13.56 -0.57
C VAL A 58 3.73 12.26 -1.39
N ALA A 59 2.62 11.88 -2.03
CA ALA A 59 2.58 10.68 -2.88
C ALA A 59 3.55 10.78 -4.09
N ALA A 60 3.73 11.99 -4.64
CA ALA A 60 4.67 12.23 -5.73
C ALA A 60 6.14 12.16 -5.27
N GLU A 61 6.43 12.61 -4.04
CA GLU A 61 7.76 12.43 -3.44
C GLU A 61 8.04 10.93 -3.16
N ALA A 62 7.03 10.20 -2.66
CA ALA A 62 7.12 8.77 -2.46
C ALA A 62 7.38 8.01 -3.76
N GLN A 63 6.73 8.40 -4.87
CA GLN A 63 6.99 7.85 -6.20
C GLN A 63 8.46 7.99 -6.58
N LYS A 64 9.00 9.23 -6.55
CA LYS A 64 10.40 9.49 -6.92
C LYS A 64 11.37 8.65 -6.12
N LYS A 65 11.15 8.59 -4.80
CA LYS A 65 12.01 7.80 -3.91
C LYS A 65 11.90 6.29 -4.18
N CYS A 66 10.71 5.80 -4.54
CA CYS A 66 10.54 4.40 -4.91
C CYS A 66 11.22 4.07 -6.24
N GLU A 67 11.14 4.94 -7.23
CA GLU A 67 11.82 4.76 -8.53
C GLU A 67 13.35 4.76 -8.37
N GLU A 68 13.89 5.51 -7.42
CA GLU A 68 15.31 5.48 -7.04
C GLU A 68 15.71 4.19 -6.33
N LEU A 69 14.89 3.72 -5.38
CA LEU A 69 15.17 2.53 -4.57
C LEU A 69 14.92 1.21 -5.31
N TYR A 70 14.00 1.20 -6.26
CA TYR A 70 13.51 0.01 -6.96
C TYR A 70 13.53 0.23 -8.48
N PRO A 71 14.70 0.10 -9.13
CA PRO A 71 14.83 0.31 -10.56
C PRO A 71 13.88 -0.59 -11.37
N GLY A 72 13.06 0.02 -12.22
CA GLY A 72 12.11 -0.69 -13.07
C GLY A 72 10.71 -0.87 -12.48
N VAL A 73 10.45 -0.37 -11.27
CA VAL A 73 9.08 -0.30 -10.73
C VAL A 73 8.19 0.57 -11.62
N GLN A 74 6.95 0.14 -11.83
CA GLN A 74 5.99 0.84 -12.67
C GLN A 74 4.95 1.55 -11.80
N ILE A 75 5.19 2.82 -11.48
CA ILE A 75 4.19 3.64 -10.79
C ILE A 75 3.34 4.36 -11.84
N VAL A 76 2.11 3.88 -12.03
CA VAL A 76 1.21 4.29 -13.13
C VAL A 76 0.27 5.44 -12.75
N GLY A 77 0.29 5.87 -11.51
CA GLY A 77 -0.42 7.06 -11.06
C GLY A 77 -0.16 7.42 -9.60
N VAL A 78 -0.38 8.69 -9.29
CA VAL A 78 -0.23 9.27 -7.97
C VAL A 78 -1.36 10.25 -7.73
N ARG A 79 -2.05 10.14 -6.59
CA ARG A 79 -3.06 11.11 -6.18
C ARG A 79 -3.06 11.31 -4.67
N ASN A 80 -3.31 12.54 -4.26
CA ASN A 80 -3.36 12.90 -2.84
C ASN A 80 -4.70 12.48 -2.20
N GLY A 81 -4.74 12.37 -0.88
CA GLY A 81 -5.90 11.90 -0.13
C GLY A 81 -6.92 12.99 0.23
N TYR A 82 -6.73 14.23 -0.20
CA TYR A 82 -7.63 15.35 0.10
C TYR A 82 -8.57 15.58 -1.10
N PHE A 83 -9.80 15.07 -0.99
CA PHE A 83 -10.84 15.18 -2.00
C PHE A 83 -12.22 15.28 -1.34
N SER A 84 -13.18 15.80 -2.08
CA SER A 84 -14.59 15.83 -1.69
C SER A 84 -15.32 14.56 -2.13
N GLU A 85 -16.44 14.23 -1.50
CA GLU A 85 -17.29 13.09 -1.92
C GLU A 85 -17.71 13.19 -3.40
N ALA A 86 -17.85 14.41 -3.94
CA ALA A 86 -18.18 14.63 -5.34
C ALA A 86 -17.08 14.13 -6.30
N GLU A 87 -15.82 14.15 -5.87
CA GLU A 87 -14.66 13.72 -6.67
C GLU A 87 -14.41 12.22 -6.58
N GLU A 88 -15.00 11.51 -5.61
CA GLU A 88 -14.72 10.09 -5.34
C GLU A 88 -14.92 9.21 -6.58
N LYS A 89 -16.01 9.42 -7.33
CA LYS A 89 -16.30 8.64 -8.54
C LYS A 89 -15.27 8.83 -9.64
N ASP A 90 -14.79 10.06 -9.79
CA ASP A 90 -13.78 10.40 -10.78
C ASP A 90 -12.43 9.81 -10.38
N ILE A 91 -12.10 9.79 -9.09
CA ILE A 91 -10.90 9.16 -8.53
C ILE A 91 -10.89 7.65 -8.79
N VAL A 92 -12.01 6.99 -8.49
CA VAL A 92 -12.14 5.54 -8.75
C VAL A 92 -11.99 5.26 -10.24
N THR A 93 -12.56 6.12 -11.10
CA THR A 93 -12.43 6.01 -12.55
C THR A 93 -10.97 6.18 -13.00
N GLU A 94 -10.27 7.18 -12.48
CA GLU A 94 -8.85 7.43 -12.73
C GLU A 94 -7.99 6.21 -12.36
N ILE A 95 -8.15 5.67 -11.15
CA ILE A 95 -7.40 4.50 -10.68
C ILE A 95 -7.67 3.30 -11.59
N ASN A 96 -8.93 3.01 -11.91
CA ASN A 96 -9.28 1.89 -12.79
C ASN A 96 -8.73 2.05 -14.21
N GLN A 97 -8.67 3.27 -14.74
CA GLN A 97 -8.13 3.57 -16.08
C GLN A 97 -6.60 3.60 -16.13
N SER A 98 -5.93 3.80 -15.00
CA SER A 98 -4.46 3.78 -14.91
C SER A 98 -3.85 2.40 -15.25
N GLY A 99 -4.66 1.34 -15.18
CA GLY A 99 -4.20 -0.03 -15.34
C GLY A 99 -3.38 -0.53 -14.15
N ALA A 100 -3.56 0.07 -12.97
CA ALA A 100 -2.95 -0.38 -11.73
C ALA A 100 -3.45 -1.77 -11.33
N GLU A 101 -2.51 -2.60 -10.89
CA GLU A 101 -2.75 -3.93 -10.34
C GLU A 101 -2.62 -3.92 -8.82
N MET A 102 -1.89 -2.94 -8.28
CA MET A 102 -1.71 -2.72 -6.85
C MET A 102 -1.97 -1.25 -6.50
N LEU A 103 -2.91 -1.01 -5.59
CA LEU A 103 -3.22 0.32 -5.04
C LEU A 103 -2.65 0.41 -3.62
N LEU A 104 -1.79 1.40 -3.36
CA LEU A 104 -1.12 1.63 -2.08
C LEU A 104 -1.37 3.05 -1.55
#